data_AF-A0A397EYB8-F1
#
_entry.id   AF-A0A397EYB8-F1
#
_cell.length_a   1.000
_cell.length_b   1.000
_cell.length_c   1.000
_cell.angle_alpha   90.00
_cell.angle_beta   90.00
_cell.angle_gamma   90.00
#
_symmetry.space_group_name_H-M   'P 1'
#
loop_
_entity.id
_entity.type
_entity.pdbx_description
1 polymer ?
#
loop_
_entity_poly.entity_id
_entity_poly.type
_entity_poly.pdbx_seq_one_letter_code
_entity_poly.pdbx_strand_id
1 'polypeptide(L)'
;NRFDDNAVVESADLDAHVWLYDPLLQRIRNKAYGGPGLDLVERKVKGLVQGCVCDHTPSQSWSYNEFTGQIQHLGTMGLCLNVDKNLYVVYCDTALLSQKSTLTSSTPKYR
;
A
#
# COMPACT_ATOMS: atom_id res chain seq x y z
N ASN A 1 24.45 -21.12 16.34
CA ASN A 1 23.24 -20.69 15.61
C ASN A 1 22.24 -19.98 16.53
N ARG A 2 22.59 -18.82 17.10
CA ARG A 2 21.65 -17.97 17.86
C ARG A 2 21.70 -16.49 17.43
N PHE A 3 22.69 -16.13 16.61
CA PHE A 3 22.88 -14.77 16.10
C PHE A 3 22.06 -14.51 14.83
N ASP A 4 21.74 -15.54 14.05
CA ASP A 4 21.00 -15.41 12.79
C ASP A 4 19.48 -15.22 13.03
N ASP A 5 18.92 -15.86 14.06
CA ASP A 5 17.48 -15.79 14.35
C ASP A 5 17.04 -14.37 14.74
N ASN A 6 17.84 -13.65 15.52
CA ASN A 6 17.54 -12.27 15.90
C ASN A 6 17.59 -11.31 14.70
N ALA A 7 18.54 -11.49 13.80
CA ALA A 7 18.65 -10.67 12.59
C ALA A 7 17.50 -10.95 11.61
N VAL A 8 17.04 -12.20 11.52
CA VAL A 8 15.86 -12.57 10.73
C VAL A 8 14.59 -11.97 11.32
N VAL A 9 14.40 -12.04 12.65
CA VAL A 9 13.24 -11.44 13.32
C VAL A 9 13.23 -9.91 13.17
N GLU A 10 14.37 -9.25 13.33
CA GLU A 10 14.50 -7.81 13.13
C GLU A 10 14.22 -7.40 11.68
N SER A 11 14.67 -8.20 10.70
CA SER A 11 14.35 -7.95 9.29
C SER A 11 12.87 -8.14 8.95
N ALA A 12 12.21 -9.12 9.56
CA ALA A 12 10.79 -9.38 9.36
C ALA A 12 9.92 -8.27 9.97
N ASP A 13 10.32 -7.72 11.11
CA ASP A 13 9.66 -6.57 11.74
C ASP A 13 9.76 -5.30 10.87
N LEU A 14 10.94 -5.05 10.28
CA LEU A 14 11.10 -3.95 9.33
C LEU A 14 10.26 -4.15 8.05
N ASP A 15 10.20 -5.38 7.53
CA ASP A 15 9.40 -5.69 6.34
C ASP A 15 7.90 -5.52 6.56
N ALA A 16 7.40 -5.69 7.79
CA ALA A 16 6.00 -5.43 8.14
C ALA A 16 5.61 -3.94 7.96
N HIS A 17 6.58 -3.03 7.95
CA HIS A 17 6.38 -1.60 7.74
C HIS A 17 6.57 -1.16 6.28
N VAL A 18 6.94 -2.08 5.39
CA VAL A 18 7.19 -1.79 3.97
C VAL A 18 6.01 -2.27 3.13
N TRP A 19 5.49 -1.38 2.29
CA TRP A 19 4.46 -1.69 1.29
C TRP A 19 5.04 -1.52 -0.11
N LEU A 20 4.80 -2.52 -0.95
CA LEU A 20 5.31 -2.61 -2.31
C LEU A 20 4.19 -2.35 -3.29
N TYR A 21 4.41 -1.40 -4.19
CA TYR A 21 3.54 -1.18 -5.34
C TYR A 21 4.04 -2.00 -6.53
N ASP A 22 3.16 -2.82 -7.09
CA ASP A 22 3.36 -3.55 -8.33
C ASP A 22 2.60 -2.84 -9.46
N PRO A 23 3.30 -2.16 -10.40
CA PRO A 23 2.65 -1.43 -11.49
C PRO A 23 2.07 -2.35 -12.58
N LEU A 24 2.56 -3.59 -12.72
CA LEU A 24 2.03 -4.55 -13.69
C LEU A 24 0.71 -5.13 -13.18
N LEU A 25 0.66 -5.48 -11.90
CA LEU A 25 -0.53 -6.05 -11.28
C LEU A 25 -1.48 -4.99 -10.72
N GLN A 26 -1.05 -3.73 -10.69
CA GLN A 26 -1.78 -2.58 -10.14
C GLN A 26 -2.23 -2.84 -8.70
N ARG A 27 -1.26 -3.19 -7.86
CA ARG A 27 -1.50 -3.67 -6.49
C ARG A 27 -0.52 -3.07 -5.51
N ILE A 28 -0.97 -2.95 -4.27
CA ILE A 28 -0.14 -2.58 -3.14
C ILE A 28 -0.21 -3.72 -2.14
N ARG A 29 0.94 -4.28 -1.76
CA ARG A 29 1.04 -5.41 -0.81
C ARG A 29 2.08 -5.14 0.26
N ASN A 30 1.85 -5.63 1.45
CA ASN A 30 2.87 -5.62 2.49
C ASN A 30 4.03 -6.54 2.11
N LYS A 31 5.27 -6.13 2.44
CA LYS A 31 6.48 -6.88 2.08
C LYS A 31 6.67 -8.13 2.94
N ALA A 32 6.15 -8.15 4.16
CA ALA A 32 6.30 -9.30 5.05
C ALA A 32 5.83 -10.60 4.38
N TYR A 33 6.45 -11.72 4.76
CA TYR A 33 6.10 -13.02 4.22
C TYR A 33 4.62 -13.33 4.48
N GLY A 34 3.85 -13.62 3.42
CA GLY A 34 2.40 -13.80 3.51
C GLY A 34 1.62 -12.52 3.85
N GLY A 35 2.24 -11.34 3.67
CA GLY A 35 1.68 -10.05 4.01
C GLY A 35 0.39 -9.71 3.26
N PRO A 36 -0.48 -8.87 3.87
CA PRO A 36 -1.77 -8.52 3.28
C PRO A 36 -1.66 -7.65 2.03
N GLY A 37 -2.70 -7.69 1.20
CA GLY A 37 -2.96 -6.74 0.13
C GLY A 37 -3.73 -5.54 0.67
N LEU A 38 -3.46 -4.35 0.14
CA LEU A 38 -4.23 -3.16 0.49
C LEU A 38 -5.62 -3.25 -0.14
N ASP A 39 -6.67 -3.12 0.67
CA ASP A 39 -8.04 -3.41 0.26
C ASP A 39 -8.99 -2.26 0.63
N LEU A 40 -9.85 -1.86 -0.32
CA LEU A 40 -10.99 -1.00 -0.08
C LEU A 40 -12.20 -1.82 0.38
N VAL A 41 -12.32 -1.98 1.69
CA VAL A 41 -13.35 -2.80 2.34
C VAL A 41 -14.74 -2.17 2.20
N GLU A 42 -14.83 -0.85 2.20
CA GLU A 42 -16.09 -0.13 2.04
C GLU A 42 -16.07 0.70 0.76
N ARG A 43 -16.81 0.29 -0.27
CA ARG A 43 -16.83 0.96 -1.57
C ARG A 43 -17.68 2.25 -1.57
N LYS A 44 -17.25 3.27 -0.83
CA LYS A 44 -17.90 4.59 -0.71
C LYS A 44 -16.90 5.69 -0.36
N VAL A 45 -17.30 6.95 -0.46
CA VAL A 45 -16.51 8.08 0.07
C VAL A 45 -16.33 7.92 1.59
N LYS A 46 -15.11 8.16 2.08
CA LYS A 46 -14.65 7.83 3.45
C LYS A 46 -14.70 6.33 3.77
N GLY A 47 -14.71 5.48 2.75
CA GLY A 47 -14.66 4.04 2.92
C GLY A 47 -13.34 3.56 3.50
N LEU A 48 -13.41 2.59 4.40
CA LEU A 48 -12.26 2.00 5.08
C LEU A 48 -11.30 1.32 4.11
N VAL A 49 -10.00 1.61 4.28
CA VAL A 49 -8.91 0.89 3.63
C VAL A 49 -8.09 0.17 4.69
N GLN A 50 -7.77 -1.11 4.48
CA GLN A 50 -6.92 -1.86 5.40
C GLN A 50 -6.19 -3.00 4.68
N GLY A 51 -5.31 -3.70 5.39
CA GLY A 51 -4.71 -4.93 4.90
C GLY A 51 -5.70 -6.11 5.00
N CYS A 52 -5.94 -6.80 3.89
CA CYS A 52 -6.71 -8.04 3.82
C CYS A 52 -5.92 -9.14 3.10
N VAL A 53 -6.44 -10.37 3.08
CA VAL A 53 -5.86 -11.47 2.30
C VAL A 53 -5.76 -11.04 0.83
N CYS A 54 -4.59 -11.22 0.20
CA CYS A 54 -4.43 -10.96 -1.23
C CYS A 54 -5.29 -11.94 -2.03
N ASP A 55 -6.46 -11.50 -2.49
CA ASP A 55 -7.46 -12.35 -3.16
C ASP A 55 -7.65 -12.00 -4.64
N HIS A 56 -6.86 -11.05 -5.11
CA HIS A 56 -6.86 -10.57 -6.47
C HIS A 56 -8.11 -9.82 -6.94
N THR A 57 -9.01 -9.44 -6.04
CA THR A 57 -10.27 -8.79 -6.40
C THR A 57 -10.11 -7.31 -6.78
N PRO A 58 -11.12 -6.71 -7.44
CA PRO A 58 -11.10 -5.29 -7.81
C PRO A 58 -11.05 -4.29 -6.65
N SER A 59 -11.32 -4.71 -5.39
CA SER A 59 -11.16 -3.83 -4.23
C SER A 59 -9.69 -3.66 -3.82
N GLN A 60 -8.80 -4.48 -4.37
CA GLN A 60 -7.35 -4.42 -4.17
C GLN A 60 -6.59 -3.85 -5.38
N SER A 61 -7.31 -3.18 -6.29
CA SER A 61 -6.74 -2.60 -7.50
C SER A 61 -6.44 -1.12 -7.32
N TRP A 62 -5.17 -0.77 -7.42
CA TRP A 62 -4.64 0.56 -7.13
C TRP A 62 -3.69 1.03 -8.24
N SER A 63 -3.70 2.32 -8.53
CA SER A 63 -2.76 2.96 -9.45
C SER A 63 -2.04 4.10 -8.74
N TYR A 64 -0.72 4.14 -8.83
CA TYR A 64 0.07 5.29 -8.40
C TYR A 64 0.29 6.26 -9.56
N ASN A 65 -0.02 7.54 -9.36
CA ASN A 65 0.26 8.60 -10.31
C ASN A 65 1.52 9.35 -9.85
N GLU A 66 2.63 9.16 -10.56
CA GLU A 66 3.92 9.75 -10.20
C GLU A 66 3.97 11.28 -10.31
N PHE A 67 3.15 11.88 -11.18
CA PHE A 67 3.10 13.34 -11.36
C PHE A 67 2.41 14.05 -10.19
N THR A 68 1.45 13.37 -9.55
CA THR A 68 0.64 13.94 -8.45
C THR A 68 1.01 13.38 -7.08
N GLY A 69 1.70 12.23 -7.05
CA GLY A 69 1.93 11.43 -5.85
C GLY A 69 0.69 10.70 -5.35
N GLN A 70 -0.43 10.70 -6.09
CA GLN A 70 -1.68 10.13 -5.61
C GLN A 70 -1.78 8.62 -5.89
N ILE A 71 -2.36 7.88 -4.95
CA ILE A 71 -2.74 6.48 -5.13
C ILE A 71 -4.25 6.43 -5.36
N GLN A 72 -4.66 6.02 -6.55
CA GLN A 72 -6.04 5.97 -7.01
C GLN A 72 -6.59 4.55 -6.89
N HIS A 73 -7.82 4.41 -6.41
CA HIS A 73 -8.52 3.13 -6.45
C HIS A 73 -9.16 2.92 -7.83
N LEU A 74 -8.82 1.83 -8.50
CA LEU A 74 -9.23 1.59 -9.89
C LEU A 74 -10.69 1.13 -10.02
N GLY A 75 -11.25 0.51 -8.97
CA GLY A 75 -12.64 0.06 -8.96
C GLY A 75 -13.67 1.14 -8.62
N THR A 76 -13.23 2.36 -8.27
CA THR A 76 -14.10 3.49 -7.92
C THR A 76 -13.51 4.79 -8.46
N MET A 77 -14.02 5.22 -9.62
CA MET A 77 -13.55 6.43 -10.30
C MET A 77 -13.47 7.63 -9.37
N GLY A 78 -12.34 8.33 -9.44
CA GLY A 78 -12.12 9.59 -8.74
C GLY A 78 -11.83 9.47 -7.25
N LEU A 79 -11.69 8.25 -6.70
CA LEU A 79 -11.32 8.06 -5.29
C LEU A 79 -9.82 7.78 -5.13
N CYS A 80 -9.18 8.56 -4.27
CA CYS A 80 -7.77 8.45 -3.89
C CYS A 80 -7.63 8.01 -2.44
N LEU A 81 -6.55 7.28 -2.16
CA LEU A 81 -6.12 6.95 -0.80
C LEU A 81 -5.79 8.25 -0.05
N ASN A 82 -6.30 8.34 1.17
CA ASN A 82 -6.01 9.43 2.08
C ASN A 82 -5.48 8.85 3.39
N VAL A 83 -4.37 9.42 3.86
CA VAL A 83 -3.68 9.01 5.09
C VAL A 83 -3.90 10.07 6.16
N ASP A 84 -4.50 9.66 7.27
CA ASP A 84 -4.60 10.42 8.52
C ASP A 84 -4.38 9.43 9.69
N LYS A 85 -5.09 9.57 10.81
CA LYS A 85 -5.14 8.56 11.87
C LYS A 85 -5.52 7.15 11.37
N ASN A 86 -6.26 7.07 10.26
CA ASN A 86 -6.66 5.84 9.59
C ASN A 86 -6.46 5.98 8.07
N LEU A 87 -6.49 4.86 7.35
CA LEU A 87 -6.53 4.82 5.89
C LEU A 87 -7.97 4.77 5.38
N TYR A 88 -8.31 5.63 4.44
CA TYR A 88 -9.61 5.66 3.80
C TYR A 88 -9.52 6.28 2.41
N VAL A 89 -10.60 6.21 1.63
CA VAL A 89 -10.66 6.87 0.32
C VAL A 89 -11.57 8.10 0.33
N VAL A 90 -11.16 9.15 -0.38
CA VAL A 90 -11.96 10.35 -0.66
C VAL A 90 -11.72 10.79 -2.10
N TYR A 91 -12.46 11.78 -2.59
CA TYR A 91 -12.20 12.31 -3.92
C TYR A 91 -10.76 12.80 -4.04
N CYS A 92 -10.14 12.48 -5.18
CA CYS A 92 -8.80 12.91 -5.50
C CYS A 92 -8.72 14.45 -5.51
N ASP A 93 -7.81 14.99 -4.70
CA ASP A 93 -7.51 16.41 -4.61
C ASP A 93 -5.98 16.57 -4.53
N THR A 94 -5.40 17.13 -5.59
CA THR A 94 -3.94 17.28 -5.73
C THR A 94 -3.35 18.33 -4.79
N ALA A 95 -4.21 19.16 -4.17
CA ALA A 95 -3.80 20.10 -3.13
C ALA A 95 -3.65 19.44 -1.76
N LEU A 96 -4.29 18.28 -1.52
CA LEU A 96 -4.24 17.60 -0.23
C LEU A 96 -2.94 16.81 -0.04
N LEU A 97 -2.13 17.23 0.92
CA LEU A 97 -0.89 16.54 1.28
C LEU A 97 -1.15 15.13 1.83
N SER A 98 -2.29 14.90 2.49
CA SER A 98 -2.72 13.59 2.99
C SER A 98 -2.98 12.56 1.88
N GLN A 99 -3.06 12.99 0.62
CA GLN A 99 -3.19 12.11 -0.55
C GLN A 99 -1.90 11.94 -1.33
N LYS A 100 -0.78 12.51 -0.86
CA LYS A 100 0.52 12.42 -1.54
C LYS A 100 1.37 11.33 -0.91
N SER A 101 1.82 10.42 -1.76
CA SER A 101 2.73 9.32 -1.46
C SER A 101 3.98 9.46 -2.33
N THR A 102 5.10 8.93 -1.84
CA THR A 102 6.35 8.88 -2.58
C THR A 102 6.76 7.42 -2.72
N LEU A 103 7.00 6.96 -3.95
CA LEU A 103 7.64 5.67 -4.17
C LEU A 103 9.16 5.84 -4.07
N THR A 104 9.78 5.03 -3.23
CA THR A 104 11.25 4.95 -3.13
C THR A 104 11.71 3.63 -3.75
N SER A 105 12.71 3.68 -4.62
CA SER A 105 13.37 2.47 -5.08
C SER A 105 14.33 1.99 -3.99
N SER A 106 14.03 0.87 -3.33
CA SER A 106 15.05 0.14 -2.59
C SER A 106 15.78 -0.77 -3.57
N THR A 107 17.06 -0.52 -3.84
CA THR A 107 17.90 -1.56 -4.46
C THR A 107 17.91 -2.77 -3.52
N PRO A 108 17.66 -4.00 -4.02
CA PRO A 108 17.84 -5.18 -3.19
C PRO A 108 19.31 -5.20 -2.76
N LYS A 109 19.57 -5.13 -1.45
CA LYS A 109 20.87 -5.55 -0.93
C LYS A 109 20.92 -7.05 -1.09
N TYR A 110 21.45 -7.52 -2.23
CA TYR A 110 21.91 -8.90 -2.33
C TYR A 110 22.94 -9.10 -1.22
N ARG A 111 22.59 -9.88 -0.20
CA ARG A 111 23.51 -10.45 0.77
C ARG A 111 23.74 -11.90 0.39
#